data_AF-A0A2M8B4U2-F1
#
_entry.id   AF-A0A2M8B4U2-F1
#
_cell.length_a   1.000
_cell.length_b   1.000
_cell.length_c   1.000
_cell.angle_alpha   90.00
_cell.angle_beta   90.00
_cell.angle_gamma   90.00
#
_symmetry.space_group_name_H-M   'P 1'
#
loop_
_entity.id
_entity.type
_entity.pdbx_description
1 polymer ?
#
loop_
_entity_poly.entity_id
_entity_poly.type
_entity_poly.pdbx_seq_one_letter_code
_entity_poly.pdbx_strand_id
1 'polypeptide(L)'
;MFVGEVLPFEAVHRKTPSPDLKVAAHRPEKLIMRKNLHLIRLFSLLAVSFWVLLFGVTDAAASHYDLVDVELIAPEAQAKLIESGILDTKALLDVVVTSEGREAIAKVSGLQRDEVDDLAQVLEFMQIVGIGPKAARLLIAAGTPSVAALAKSTPNELLERLTTANLALQITGVDPDMAVVVDWIDKAGHASVALQ
;
A
#
# COMPACT_ATOMS: atom_id res chain seq x y z
N MET A 1 28.53 -65.97 -52.20
CA MET A 1 29.36 -65.64 -51.03
C MET A 1 30.58 -64.87 -51.53
N PHE A 2 31.15 -63.97 -50.72
CA PHE A 2 32.04 -62.83 -51.04
C PHE A 2 31.25 -61.55 -51.43
N VAL A 3 30.97 -60.60 -50.52
CA VAL A 3 31.79 -59.77 -49.60
C VAL A 3 32.64 -58.73 -50.33
N GLY A 4 32.48 -57.47 -49.93
CA GLY A 4 33.25 -56.28 -50.33
C GLY A 4 32.40 -55.05 -50.04
N GLU A 5 32.31 -54.55 -48.81
CA GLU A 5 33.33 -53.80 -48.05
C GLU A 5 33.65 -52.42 -48.67
N VAL A 6 33.02 -51.41 -48.06
CA VAL A 6 33.47 -50.04 -47.69
C VAL A 6 34.38 -49.27 -48.65
N LEU A 7 34.09 -47.98 -48.88
CA LEU A 7 35.05 -46.85 -48.74
C LEU A 7 34.35 -45.47 -48.93
N PRO A 8 34.94 -44.36 -48.43
CA PRO A 8 34.26 -43.48 -47.47
C PRO A 8 34.04 -42.03 -47.92
N PHE A 9 33.43 -41.30 -46.98
CA PHE A 9 33.30 -39.85 -46.83
C PHE A 9 34.64 -39.12 -46.94
N GLU A 10 34.77 -38.18 -47.90
CA GLU A 10 35.30 -36.82 -47.66
C GLU A 10 35.32 -35.96 -48.94
N ALA A 11 35.00 -34.67 -48.73
CA ALA A 11 35.67 -33.50 -49.29
C ALA A 11 34.81 -32.49 -50.09
N VAL A 12 34.59 -31.36 -49.41
CA VAL A 12 34.99 -29.99 -49.83
C VAL A 12 34.19 -29.31 -50.96
N HIS A 13 33.40 -28.32 -50.51
CA HIS A 13 33.14 -27.00 -51.09
C HIS A 13 33.45 -26.78 -52.58
N ARG A 14 32.41 -26.39 -53.35
CA ARG A 14 32.50 -25.27 -54.30
C ARG A 14 31.20 -24.47 -54.36
N LYS A 15 31.35 -23.15 -54.37
CA LYS A 15 30.32 -22.10 -54.42
C LYS A 15 29.59 -22.05 -55.77
N THR A 16 28.34 -21.59 -55.67
CA THR A 16 27.31 -21.18 -56.67
C THR A 16 27.81 -20.24 -57.78
N PRO A 17 27.11 -20.06 -58.93
CA PRO A 17 25.91 -19.18 -58.99
C PRO A 17 24.77 -19.62 -59.92
N SER A 18 23.55 -19.20 -59.55
CA SER A 18 22.31 -19.25 -60.35
C SER A 18 22.32 -18.27 -61.54
N PRO A 19 21.39 -18.44 -62.49
CA PRO A 19 20.61 -17.27 -62.89
C PRO A 19 19.11 -17.58 -63.09
N ASP A 20 18.30 -16.90 -62.28
CA ASP A 20 17.15 -16.08 -62.65
C ASP A 20 16.24 -16.48 -63.84
N LEU A 21 14.92 -16.61 -63.60
CA LEU A 21 13.96 -15.54 -63.95
C LEU A 21 12.50 -15.81 -63.48
N LYS A 22 12.08 -14.97 -62.52
CA LYS A 22 10.84 -14.17 -62.42
C LYS A 22 9.47 -14.72 -62.85
N VAL A 23 8.56 -14.81 -61.87
CA VAL A 23 7.11 -14.52 -62.01
C VAL A 23 6.66 -13.77 -60.73
N ALA A 24 6.64 -12.44 -60.75
CA ALA A 24 5.46 -11.58 -60.86
C ALA A 24 4.65 -11.37 -59.55
N ALA A 25 4.87 -10.20 -58.95
CA ALA A 25 3.93 -9.26 -58.33
C ALA A 25 2.82 -9.75 -57.35
N HIS A 26 2.96 -9.35 -56.07
CA HIS A 26 1.83 -8.80 -55.29
C HIS A 26 2.32 -7.87 -54.16
N ARG A 27 1.95 -6.59 -54.20
CA ARG A 27 1.97 -5.68 -53.04
C ARG A 27 0.88 -4.61 -53.25
N PRO A 28 -0.14 -4.55 -52.37
CA PRO A 28 -0.23 -3.37 -51.51
C PRO A 28 -0.90 -3.61 -50.13
N GLU A 29 -0.23 -4.27 -49.18
CA GLU A 29 -0.78 -4.35 -47.80
C GLU A 29 -0.40 -3.18 -46.89
N LYS A 30 0.66 -2.41 -47.21
CA LYS A 30 1.25 -1.47 -46.23
C LYS A 30 0.55 -0.11 -46.10
N LEU A 31 -0.51 0.17 -46.87
CA LEU A 31 -1.11 1.51 -46.90
C LEU A 31 -2.29 1.71 -45.94
N ILE A 32 -2.96 0.64 -45.49
CA ILE A 32 -4.16 0.73 -44.65
C ILE A 32 -3.80 0.94 -43.16
N MET A 33 -2.66 0.43 -42.69
CA MET A 33 -2.29 0.52 -41.26
C MET A 33 -1.81 1.90 -40.79
N ARG A 34 -1.27 2.75 -41.67
CA ARG A 34 -0.68 4.04 -41.23
C ARG A 34 -1.72 5.11 -40.87
N LYS A 35 -2.90 5.11 -41.50
CA LYS A 35 -3.90 6.18 -41.31
C LYS A 35 -4.73 6.04 -40.03
N ASN A 36 -4.84 4.84 -39.47
CA ASN A 36 -5.69 4.58 -38.30
C ASN A 36 -4.92 4.55 -36.97
N LEU A 37 -3.60 4.72 -36.99
CA LEU A 37 -2.78 4.74 -35.77
C LEU A 37 -3.14 5.89 -34.83
N HIS A 38 -3.54 7.05 -35.37
CA HIS A 38 -4.02 8.18 -34.56
C HIS A 38 -5.38 7.89 -33.91
N LEU A 39 -6.28 7.20 -34.61
CA LEU A 39 -7.60 6.86 -34.10
C LEU A 39 -7.52 5.78 -33.00
N ILE A 40 -6.64 4.79 -33.18
CA ILE A 40 -6.34 3.76 -32.15
C ILE A 40 -5.72 4.40 -30.90
N ARG A 41 -4.82 5.38 -31.06
CA ARG A 41 -4.24 6.14 -29.94
C ARG A 41 -5.27 6.98 -29.19
N LEU A 42 -6.21 7.60 -29.90
CA LEU A 42 -7.28 8.38 -29.27
C LEU A 42 -8.24 7.46 -28.49
N PHE A 43 -8.59 6.31 -29.05
CA PHE A 43 -9.45 5.32 -28.37
C PHE A 43 -8.77 4.71 -27.14
N SER A 44 -7.46 4.48 -27.17
CA SER A 44 -6.71 3.98 -26.02
C SER A 44 -6.54 5.02 -24.92
N LEU A 45 -6.34 6.29 -25.25
CA LEU A 45 -6.34 7.38 -24.26
C LEU A 45 -7.72 7.58 -23.61
N LEU A 46 -8.79 7.52 -24.41
CA LEU A 46 -10.16 7.57 -23.90
C LEU A 46 -10.48 6.36 -23.01
N ALA A 47 -10.08 5.15 -23.42
CA ALA A 47 -10.27 3.94 -22.63
C ALA A 47 -9.51 3.99 -21.29
N VAL A 48 -8.27 4.50 -21.26
CA VAL A 48 -7.51 4.68 -20.01
C VAL A 48 -8.16 5.73 -19.12
N SER A 49 -8.58 6.88 -19.68
CA SER A 49 -9.31 7.90 -18.90
C SER A 49 -10.64 7.38 -18.33
N PHE A 50 -11.34 6.54 -19.10
CA PHE A 50 -12.58 5.91 -18.68
C PHE A 50 -12.34 4.82 -17.63
N TRP A 51 -11.22 4.11 -17.71
CA TRP A 51 -10.80 3.15 -16.69
C TRP A 51 -10.46 3.85 -15.36
N VAL A 52 -9.74 4.97 -15.42
CA VAL A 52 -9.45 5.79 -14.22
C VAL A 52 -10.74 6.39 -13.64
N LEU A 53 -11.73 6.73 -14.46
CA LEU A 53 -13.02 7.24 -13.99
C LEU A 53 -13.95 6.16 -13.42
N LEU A 54 -13.90 4.92 -13.94
CA LEU A 54 -14.74 3.81 -13.47
C LEU A 54 -14.13 3.04 -12.29
N PHE A 55 -12.80 3.02 -12.17
CA PHE A 55 -12.07 2.28 -11.13
C PHE A 55 -11.24 3.18 -10.22
N GLY A 56 -11.31 4.50 -10.38
CA GLY A 56 -10.79 5.46 -9.42
C GLY A 56 -11.65 5.49 -8.17
N VAL A 57 -11.68 4.39 -7.43
CA VAL A 57 -12.09 4.39 -6.03
C VAL A 57 -10.99 5.14 -5.30
N THR A 58 -11.24 6.39 -4.96
CA THR A 58 -10.50 7.00 -3.87
C THR A 58 -10.92 6.25 -2.63
N ASP A 59 -10.01 5.47 -2.04
CA ASP A 59 -10.21 4.90 -0.71
C ASP A 59 -10.79 6.01 0.17
N ALA A 60 -11.94 5.74 0.80
CA ALA A 60 -12.52 6.65 1.78
C ALA A 60 -11.45 6.85 2.85
N ALA A 61 -10.78 8.00 2.80
CA ALA A 61 -9.54 8.21 3.54
C ALA A 61 -9.83 8.02 5.02
N ALA A 62 -9.20 7.03 5.61
CA ALA A 62 -8.87 7.05 7.02
C ALA A 62 -8.34 8.45 7.36
N SER A 63 -8.65 8.96 8.55
CA SER A 63 -8.28 10.33 8.92
C SER A 63 -6.75 10.50 8.90
N HIS A 64 -6.26 11.12 7.83
CA HIS A 64 -4.85 11.50 7.69
C HIS A 64 -4.68 12.91 8.22
N TYR A 65 -3.72 13.07 9.12
CA TYR A 65 -3.41 14.34 9.76
C TYR A 65 -2.04 14.79 9.29
N ASP A 66 -1.90 16.08 9.02
CA ASP A 66 -0.58 16.67 8.85
C ASP A 66 0.19 16.50 10.15
N LEU A 67 1.48 16.12 10.09
CA LEU A 67 2.25 15.82 11.29
C LEU A 67 2.36 17.00 12.25
N VAL A 68 2.26 18.22 11.74
CA VAL A 68 2.26 19.45 12.55
C VAL A 68 1.04 19.56 13.48
N ASP A 69 -0.08 18.92 13.12
CA ASP A 69 -1.32 18.94 13.89
C ASP A 69 -1.44 17.74 14.85
N VAL A 70 -0.43 16.86 14.88
CA VAL A 70 -0.46 15.62 15.65
C VAL A 70 0.18 15.81 17.03
N GLU A 71 -0.65 16.02 18.05
CA GLU A 71 -0.23 16.16 19.45
C GLU A 71 0.50 14.92 20.04
N LEU A 72 0.53 13.79 19.32
CA LEU A 72 1.20 12.55 19.75
C LEU A 72 2.73 12.66 19.73
N ILE A 73 3.29 13.53 18.90
CA ILE A 73 4.74 13.61 18.64
C ILE A 73 5.23 14.99 19.09
N ALA A 74 6.36 15.03 19.81
CA ALA A 74 6.95 16.30 20.21
C ALA A 74 7.33 17.16 18.98
N PRO A 75 7.17 18.50 19.03
CA PRO A 75 7.45 19.37 17.87
C PRO A 75 8.86 19.21 17.28
N GLU A 76 9.85 18.94 18.12
CA GLU A 76 11.24 18.70 17.71
C GLU A 76 11.38 17.41 16.87
N ALA A 77 10.66 16.35 17.26
CA ALA A 77 10.63 15.09 16.52
C ALA A 77 9.80 15.24 15.23
N GLN A 78 8.68 15.97 15.27
CA GLN A 78 7.89 16.29 14.07
C GLN A 78 8.74 17.02 13.02
N ALA A 79 9.51 18.04 13.43
CA ALA A 79 10.36 18.80 12.52
C ALA A 79 11.36 17.90 11.78
N LYS A 80 12.02 16.98 12.49
CA LYS A 80 12.96 16.03 11.88
C LYS A 80 12.30 15.04 10.93
N LEU A 81 11.07 14.61 11.23
CA LEU A 81 10.29 13.73 10.35
C LEU A 81 9.87 14.48 9.07
N ILE A 82 9.46 15.73 9.19
CA ILE A 82 9.12 16.59 8.06
C ILE A 82 10.34 16.85 7.18
N GLU A 83 11.51 17.13 7.77
CA GLU A 83 12.78 17.28 7.07
C GLU A 83 13.20 16.01 6.30
N SER A 84 12.79 14.82 6.77
CA SER A 84 13.04 13.55 6.08
C SER A 84 11.97 13.20 5.03
N GLY A 85 10.99 14.07 4.80
CA GLY A 85 9.95 13.92 3.78
C GLY A 85 8.70 13.20 4.27
N ILE A 86 8.57 12.92 5.57
CA ILE A 86 7.37 12.35 6.17
C ILE A 86 6.51 13.53 6.62
N LEU A 87 5.39 13.76 5.93
CA LEU A 87 4.58 14.98 6.10
C LEU A 87 3.28 14.75 6.87
N ASP A 88 2.75 13.53 6.82
CA ASP A 88 1.45 13.18 7.39
C ASP A 88 1.49 11.81 8.09
N THR A 89 0.41 11.49 8.79
CA THR A 89 0.27 10.23 9.53
C THR A 89 0.23 8.99 8.63
N LYS A 90 -0.16 9.14 7.35
CA LYS A 90 -0.16 8.02 6.39
C LYS A 90 1.27 7.67 5.99
N ALA A 91 2.04 8.67 5.57
CA ALA A 91 3.44 8.51 5.21
C ALA A 91 4.25 7.94 6.38
N LEU A 92 3.93 8.35 7.61
CA LEU A 92 4.55 7.79 8.79
C LEU A 92 4.16 6.32 9.01
N LEU A 93 2.88 5.99 8.92
CA LEU A 93 2.38 4.61 9.03
C LEU A 93 3.08 3.68 8.04
N ASP A 94 3.19 4.08 6.77
CA ASP A 94 3.83 3.29 5.71
C ASP A 94 5.28 2.89 6.06
N VAL A 95 5.98 3.71 6.86
CA VAL A 95 7.33 3.42 7.34
C VAL A 95 7.31 2.56 8.60
N VAL A 96 6.48 2.89 9.60
CA VAL A 96 6.50 2.20 10.91
C VAL A 96 5.87 0.81 10.91
N VAL A 97 5.33 0.36 9.78
CA VAL A 97 4.80 -1.01 9.64
C VAL A 97 5.88 -2.08 9.87
N THR A 98 7.13 -1.82 9.48
CA THR A 98 8.23 -2.78 9.63
C THR A 98 9.11 -2.46 10.84
N SER A 99 9.77 -3.48 11.41
CA SER A 99 10.68 -3.28 12.55
C SER A 99 11.84 -2.35 12.17
N GLU A 100 12.41 -2.54 10.98
CA GLU A 100 13.50 -1.72 10.44
C GLU A 100 13.05 -0.28 10.20
N GLY A 101 11.83 -0.10 9.71
CA GLY A 101 11.24 1.22 9.53
C GLY A 101 11.07 1.93 10.86
N ARG A 102 10.61 1.23 11.90
CA ARG A 102 10.53 1.80 13.25
C ARG A 102 11.90 2.17 13.84
N GLU A 103 12.93 1.36 13.61
CA GLU A 103 14.31 1.73 13.97
C GLU A 103 14.81 2.97 13.22
N ALA A 104 14.49 3.09 11.93
CA ALA A 104 14.83 4.26 11.13
C ALA A 104 14.12 5.52 11.66
N ILE A 105 12.83 5.42 12.00
CA ILE A 105 12.06 6.53 12.59
C ILE A 105 12.66 6.93 13.94
N ALA A 106 12.99 5.99 14.82
CA ALA A 106 13.63 6.28 16.10
C ALA A 106 14.94 7.07 15.90
N LYS A 107 15.78 6.64 14.95
CA LYS A 107 17.05 7.32 14.64
C LYS A 107 16.86 8.72 14.06
N VAL A 108 15.90 8.92 13.15
CA VAL A 108 15.66 10.20 12.48
C VAL A 108 15.00 11.20 13.42
N SER A 109 13.96 10.78 14.14
CA SER A 109 13.19 11.66 15.03
C SER A 109 13.90 11.91 16.37
N GLY A 110 14.75 10.97 16.82
CA GLY A 110 15.34 10.97 18.15
C GLY A 110 14.38 10.42 19.23
N LEU A 111 13.24 9.85 18.84
CA LEU A 111 12.36 9.12 19.74
C LEU A 111 13.00 7.80 20.18
N GLN A 112 12.65 7.35 21.39
CA GLN A 112 12.98 6.01 21.85
C GLN A 112 12.22 4.95 21.06
N ARG A 113 12.76 3.73 21.02
CA ARG A 113 12.16 2.65 20.25
C ARG A 113 10.72 2.35 20.71
N ASP A 114 10.49 2.35 22.02
CA ASP A 114 9.19 2.10 22.62
C ASP A 114 8.17 3.21 22.26
N GLU A 115 8.61 4.48 22.21
CA GLU A 115 7.76 5.59 21.77
C GLU A 115 7.31 5.43 20.31
N VAL A 116 8.18 4.88 19.46
CA VAL A 116 7.84 4.58 18.06
C VAL A 116 6.90 3.37 17.95
N ASP A 117 7.02 2.37 18.84
CA ASP A 117 6.08 1.24 18.87
C ASP A 117 4.68 1.69 19.33
N ASP A 118 4.59 2.58 20.32
CA ASP A 118 3.32 3.18 20.74
C ASP A 118 2.71 4.03 19.63
N LEU A 119 3.54 4.82 18.95
CA LEU A 119 3.11 5.63 17.80
C LEU A 119 2.59 4.75 16.66
N ALA A 120 3.26 3.62 16.37
CA ALA A 120 2.82 2.68 15.34
C ALA A 120 1.45 2.08 15.68
N GLN A 121 1.23 1.65 16.94
CA GLN A 121 -0.08 1.15 17.39
C GLN A 121 -1.18 2.21 17.24
N VAL A 122 -0.89 3.46 17.62
CA VAL A 122 -1.85 4.56 17.44
C VAL A 122 -2.19 4.78 15.97
N LEU A 123 -1.17 4.84 15.10
CA LEU A 123 -1.36 5.02 13.66
C LEU A 123 -2.12 3.86 13.03
N GLU A 124 -1.92 2.63 13.53
CA GLU A 124 -2.67 1.47 13.07
C GLU A 124 -4.17 1.61 13.36
N PHE A 125 -4.53 2.02 14.58
CA PHE A 125 -5.93 2.28 14.94
C PHE A 125 -6.56 3.39 14.08
N MET A 126 -5.79 4.40 13.71
CA MET A 126 -6.25 5.53 12.89
C MET A 126 -6.63 5.12 11.46
N GLN A 127 -6.32 3.89 11.02
CA GLN A 127 -6.83 3.33 9.76
C GLN A 127 -8.34 3.06 9.81
N ILE A 128 -8.92 2.94 11.01
CA ILE A 128 -10.34 2.73 11.20
C ILE A 128 -11.06 4.09 11.17
N VAL A 129 -11.97 4.26 10.20
CA VAL A 129 -12.76 5.49 10.06
C VAL A 129 -13.56 5.75 11.34
N GLY A 130 -13.33 6.91 11.95
CA GLY A 130 -13.96 7.33 13.20
C GLY A 130 -13.06 7.18 14.43
N ILE A 131 -11.84 6.66 14.27
CA ILE A 131 -10.83 6.60 15.33
C ILE A 131 -9.73 7.63 15.04
N GLY A 132 -9.72 8.71 15.81
CA GLY A 132 -8.64 9.70 15.81
C GLY A 132 -7.54 9.41 16.85
N PRO A 133 -6.47 10.21 16.88
CA PRO A 133 -5.34 10.11 17.82
C PRO A 133 -5.71 9.84 19.28
N LYS A 134 -6.65 10.62 19.84
CA LYS A 134 -7.05 10.52 21.26
C LYS A 134 -7.85 9.26 21.55
N ALA A 135 -8.73 8.85 20.62
CA ALA A 135 -9.48 7.61 20.73
C ALA A 135 -8.55 6.38 20.66
N ALA A 136 -7.58 6.39 19.74
CA ALA A 136 -6.56 5.34 19.63
C ALA A 136 -5.74 5.21 20.92
N ARG A 137 -5.27 6.32 21.50
CA ARG A 137 -4.58 6.30 22.81
C ARG A 137 -5.46 5.76 23.93
N LEU A 138 -6.74 6.12 23.94
CA LEU A 138 -7.68 5.65 24.94
C LEU A 138 -7.89 4.13 24.83
N LEU A 139 -7.98 3.59 23.61
CA LEU A 139 -8.06 2.15 23.36
C LEU A 139 -6.84 1.40 23.91
N ILE A 140 -5.63 1.91 23.63
CA ILE A 140 -4.38 1.34 24.14
C ILE A 140 -4.37 1.39 25.68
N ALA A 141 -4.69 2.54 26.27
CA ALA A 141 -4.75 2.72 27.72
C ALA A 141 -5.81 1.84 28.40
N ALA A 142 -6.89 1.50 27.70
CA ALA A 142 -7.93 0.58 28.14
C ALA A 142 -7.54 -0.91 27.97
N GLY A 143 -6.29 -1.20 27.57
CA GLY A 143 -5.79 -2.56 27.40
C GLY A 143 -6.21 -3.21 26.08
N THR A 144 -6.43 -2.41 25.03
CA THR A 144 -6.69 -2.88 23.66
C THR A 144 -5.53 -2.46 22.76
N PRO A 145 -4.46 -3.26 22.65
CA PRO A 145 -3.19 -2.83 22.05
C PRO A 145 -3.16 -2.94 20.51
N SER A 146 -4.18 -3.52 19.87
CA SER A 146 -4.19 -3.69 18.42
C SER A 146 -5.59 -3.72 17.83
N VAL A 147 -5.68 -3.49 16.52
CA VAL A 147 -6.93 -3.61 15.74
C VAL A 147 -7.53 -5.02 15.88
N ALA A 148 -6.69 -6.05 15.88
CA ALA A 148 -7.14 -7.44 16.07
C ALA A 148 -7.74 -7.69 17.48
N ALA A 149 -7.22 -7.02 18.51
CA ALA A 149 -7.79 -7.08 19.86
C ALA A 149 -9.13 -6.32 19.94
N LEU A 150 -9.22 -5.17 19.26
CA LEU A 150 -10.46 -4.40 19.16
C LEU A 150 -11.57 -5.20 18.46
N ALA A 151 -11.28 -5.84 17.33
CA ALA A 151 -12.22 -6.66 16.58
C ALA A 151 -12.81 -7.84 17.40
N LYS A 152 -12.09 -8.31 18.43
CA LYS A 152 -12.49 -9.42 19.30
C LYS A 152 -13.09 -8.95 20.64
N SER A 153 -13.25 -7.65 20.83
CA SER A 153 -13.72 -7.10 22.10
C SER A 153 -15.23 -7.25 22.26
N THR A 154 -15.67 -7.46 23.51
CA THR A 154 -17.08 -7.38 23.89
C THR A 154 -17.46 -5.89 24.06
N PRO A 155 -18.52 -5.37 23.42
CA PRO A 155 -18.84 -3.95 23.49
C PRO A 155 -18.98 -3.40 24.92
N ASN A 156 -19.76 -4.07 25.78
CA ASN A 156 -20.00 -3.60 27.15
C ASN A 156 -18.72 -3.55 27.99
N GLU A 157 -17.89 -4.60 27.90
CA GLU A 157 -16.61 -4.68 28.65
C GLU A 157 -15.60 -3.65 28.13
N LEU A 158 -15.58 -3.40 26.82
CA LEU A 158 -14.72 -2.39 26.23
C LEU A 158 -15.15 -0.99 26.68
N LEU A 159 -16.45 -0.67 26.64
CA LEU A 159 -16.97 0.62 27.11
C LEU A 159 -16.62 0.88 28.58
N GLU A 160 -16.76 -0.12 29.45
CA GLU A 160 -16.38 -0.01 30.86
C GLU A 160 -14.88 0.29 31.02
N ARG A 161 -14.01 -0.43 30.31
CA ARG A 161 -12.56 -0.19 30.34
C ARG A 161 -12.17 1.18 29.79
N LEU A 162 -12.81 1.62 28.70
CA LEU A 162 -12.59 2.95 28.11
C LEU A 162 -12.98 4.05 29.09
N THR A 163 -14.16 3.94 29.71
CA THR A 163 -14.66 4.91 30.70
C THR A 163 -13.73 4.96 31.92
N THR A 164 -13.30 3.79 32.41
CA THR A 164 -12.37 3.69 33.55
C THR A 164 -11.01 4.33 33.23
N ALA A 165 -10.44 4.02 32.06
CA ALA A 165 -9.18 4.58 31.62
C ALA A 165 -9.28 6.10 31.42
N ASN A 166 -10.38 6.59 30.83
CA ASN A 166 -10.58 8.01 30.58
C ASN A 166 -10.80 8.80 31.88
N LEU A 167 -11.52 8.23 32.85
CA LEU A 167 -11.67 8.80 34.18
C LEU A 167 -10.31 8.95 34.89
N ALA A 168 -9.43 7.97 34.75
CA ALA A 168 -8.12 7.96 35.40
C ALA A 168 -7.09 8.87 34.70
N LEU A 169 -7.10 8.92 33.37
CA LEU A 169 -6.03 9.53 32.57
C LEU A 169 -6.46 10.80 31.82
N GLN A 170 -7.75 11.10 31.76
CA GLN A 170 -8.33 12.29 31.11
C GLN A 170 -7.85 12.47 29.65
N ILE A 171 -7.81 11.38 28.89
CA ILE A 171 -7.26 11.35 27.51
C ILE A 171 -8.20 12.07 26.53
N THR A 172 -9.51 11.89 26.70
CA THR A 172 -10.55 12.50 25.88
C THR A 172 -11.46 13.35 26.75
N GLY A 173 -12.03 14.41 26.17
CA GLY A 173 -12.94 15.30 26.90
C GLY A 173 -14.31 14.68 27.19
N VAL A 174 -14.69 13.62 26.47
CA VAL A 174 -15.98 12.92 26.60
C VAL A 174 -15.75 11.44 26.31
N ASP A 175 -16.37 10.57 27.11
CA ASP A 175 -16.35 9.13 26.88
C ASP A 175 -17.09 8.77 25.58
N PRO A 176 -16.62 7.76 24.82
CA PRO A 176 -17.38 7.23 23.70
C PRO A 176 -18.69 6.61 24.17
N ASP A 177 -19.74 6.71 23.37
CA ASP A 177 -20.99 6.02 23.66
C ASP A 177 -20.98 4.58 23.12
N MET A 178 -22.04 3.83 23.44
CA MET A 178 -22.11 2.43 23.04
C MET A 178 -22.19 2.23 21.53
N ALA A 179 -22.82 3.15 20.80
CA ALA A 179 -22.93 3.03 19.34
C ALA A 179 -21.56 3.21 18.69
N VAL A 180 -20.76 4.17 19.17
CA VAL A 180 -19.39 4.39 18.73
C VAL A 180 -18.51 3.17 18.98
N VAL A 181 -18.59 2.58 20.18
CA VAL A 181 -17.79 1.38 20.51
C VAL A 181 -18.17 0.19 19.64
N VAL A 182 -19.45 -0.04 19.39
CA VAL A 182 -19.93 -1.12 18.49
C VAL A 182 -19.43 -0.89 17.06
N ASP A 183 -19.51 0.35 16.57
CA ASP A 183 -19.03 0.72 15.24
C ASP A 183 -17.52 0.53 15.08
N TRP A 184 -16.73 0.88 16.10
CA TRP A 184 -15.28 0.63 16.10
C TRP A 184 -14.94 -0.86 16.06
N ILE A 185 -15.64 -1.70 16.83
CA ILE A 185 -15.44 -3.15 16.85
C ILE A 185 -15.79 -3.76 15.49
N ASP A 186 -16.94 -3.37 14.91
CA ASP A 186 -17.39 -3.86 13.61
C ASP A 186 -16.39 -3.51 12.50
N LYS A 187 -16.00 -2.23 12.41
CA LYS A 187 -14.99 -1.78 11.42
C LYS A 187 -13.64 -2.43 11.63
N ALA A 188 -13.21 -2.65 12.87
CA ALA A 188 -11.97 -3.38 13.16
C ALA A 188 -12.02 -4.82 12.62
N GLY A 189 -13.18 -5.48 12.66
CA GLY A 189 -13.39 -6.81 12.07
C GLY A 189 -13.25 -6.85 10.54
N HIS A 190 -13.33 -5.69 9.88
CA HIS A 190 -13.20 -5.54 8.43
C HIS A 190 -11.89 -4.86 8.00
N ALA A 191 -11.09 -4.36 8.94
CA ALA A 191 -9.85 -3.67 8.64
C ALA A 191 -8.74 -4.65 8.23
N SER A 192 -7.93 -4.27 7.24
CA SER A 192 -6.67 -4.96 6.96
C SER A 192 -5.65 -4.59 8.04
N VAL A 193 -5.32 -5.54 8.91
CA VAL A 193 -4.29 -5.37 9.94
C VAL A 193 -2.93 -5.22 9.27
N ALA A 194 -2.23 -4.11 9.54
CA ALA A 194 -0.95 -3.80 8.90
C ALA A 194 0.24 -4.24 9.76
N LEU A 195 0.10 -4.26 11.09
CA LEU A 195 1.14 -4.66 12.03
C LEU A 195 0.95 -6.13 12.42
N GLN A 196 1.99 -6.96 12.24
CA GLN A 196 2.02 -8.37 12.67
C GLN A 196 2.93 -8.58 13.87
#